data_AF-A0A847QVX4-F1
#
_entry.id   AF-A0A847QVX4-F1
#
_cell.length_a   1.000
_cell.length_b   1.000
_cell.length_c   1.000
_cell.angle_alpha   90.00
_cell.angle_beta   90.00
_cell.angle_gamma   90.00
#
_symmetry.space_group_name_H-M   'P 1'
#
loop_
_entity.id
_entity.type
_entity.pdbx_description
1 polymer ?
#
loop_
_entity_poly.entity_id
_entity_poly.type
_entity_poly.pdbx_seq_one_letter_code
_entity_poly.pdbx_strand_id
1 'polypeptide(L)' 'MNLTKRQQQIIDIVKKQGPITANQIAKQLGYSKSTLRSDFNLLT' A
#
# COMPACT_ATOMS: atom_id res chain seq x y z
N MET A 1 6.06 2.99 -15.98
CA MET A 1 6.27 2.34 -14.67
C MET A 1 5.14 1.34 -14.46
N ASN A 2 5.44 0.05 -14.37
CA ASN A 2 4.40 -0.96 -14.10
C ASN A 2 4.33 -1.17 -12.60
N LEU A 3 3.22 -0.75 -11.99
CA LEU A 3 2.94 -1.03 -10.59
C LEU A 3 2.75 -2.54 -10.42
N THR A 4 3.25 -3.08 -9.31
CA THR A 4 2.96 -4.46 -8.95
C THR A 4 1.47 -4.62 -8.64
N LYS A 5 0.94 -5.85 -8.73
CA LYS A 5 -0.46 -6.13 -8.33
C LYS A 5 -0.77 -5.61 -6.93
N ARG A 6 0.19 -5.73 -6.01
CA ARG A 6 0.06 -5.27 -4.63
C ARG A 6 0.05 -3.74 -4.54
N GLN A 7 0.90 -3.04 -5.28
CA GLN A 7 0.86 -1.58 -5.36
C GLN A 7 -0.47 -1.08 -5.93
N GLN A 8 -1.03 -1.76 -6.93
CA GLN A 8 -2.36 -1.45 -7.45
C GLN A 8 -3.43 -1.56 -6.36
N GLN A 9 -3.40 -2.64 -5.58
CA GLN A 9 -4.33 -2.84 -4.45
C GLN A 9 -4.17 -1.76 -3.38
N ILE A 10 -2.93 -1.38 -3.07
CA ILE A 10 -2.63 -0.30 -2.12
C ILE A 10 -3.26 1.02 -2.59
N ILE A 11 -3.09 1.37 -3.87
CA ILE A 11 -3.68 2.58 -4.45
C ILE A 11 -5.21 2.52 -4.39
N ASP A 12 -5.82 1.38 -4.70
CA ASP A 12 -7.27 1.22 -4.62
C ASP A 12 -7.78 1.35 -3.18
N ILE A 13 -7.04 0.84 -2.19
CA ILE A 13 -7.35 1.01 -0.76
C ILE A 13 -7.30 2.48 -0.38
N VAL A 14 -6.23 3.19 -0.76
CA VAL A 14 -6.07 4.63 -0.48
C VAL A 14 -7.18 5.45 -1.16
N LYS A 15 -7.52 5.13 -2.41
CA LYS A 15 -8.62 5.79 -3.12
C LYS A 15 -9.98 5.54 -2.48
N LYS A 16 -10.25 4.32 -1.98
CA LYS A 16 -11.53 3.95 -1.36
C LYS A 16 -11.69 4.47 0.07
N GLN A 17 -10.62 4.46 0.86
CA GLN A 17 -10.68 4.80 2.29
C GLN A 17 -10.21 6.22 2.60
N GLY A 18 -9.67 6.94 1.61
CA GLY A 18 -9.12 8.29 1.80
C GLY A 18 -7.71 8.25 2.40
N PRO A 19 -7.29 9.29 3.13
CA PRO A 19 -5.96 9.33 3.75
C PRO A 19 -5.82 8.22 4.80
N ILE A 20 -5.09 7.17 4.43
CA ILE A 20 -4.86 5.97 5.23
C ILE A 20 -3.37 5.75 5.44
N THR A 21 -2.99 5.28 6.63
CA THR A 21 -1.58 5.06 6.96
C THR A 21 -1.08 3.72 6.43
N ALA A 22 0.22 3.67 6.12
CA ALA A 22 0.91 2.43 5.73
C ALA A 22 0.69 1.27 6.73
N ASN A 23 0.57 1.57 8.03
CA ASN A 23 0.27 0.57 9.06
C ASN A 23 -1.13 -0.05 8.91
N GLN A 24 -2.13 0.78 8.61
CA GLN A 24 -3.50 0.31 8.41
C GLN A 24 -3.60 -0.54 7.13
N ILE A 25 -2.93 -0.12 6.05
CA ILE A 25 -2.86 -0.89 4.80
C ILE A 25 -2.17 -2.23 5.05
N ALA A 26 -1.04 -2.24 5.78
CA ALA A 26 -0.33 -3.46 6.16
C ALA A 26 -1.24 -4.42 6.93
N LYS A 27 -1.99 -3.91 7.92
CA LYS A 27 -2.95 -4.69 8.70
C LYS A 27 -4.08 -5.27 7.84
N GLN A 28 -4.61 -4.51 6.87
CA GLN A 28 -5.66 -4.97 5.96
C GLN A 28 -5.18 -6.04 4.97
N LEU A 29 -3.95 -5.91 4.48
CA LEU A 29 -3.37 -6.86 3.54
C LEU A 29 -2.70 -8.06 4.23
N GLY A 30 -2.66 -8.09 5.57
CA GLY A 30 -2.00 -9.16 6.34
C GLY A 30 -0.46 -9.13 6.24
N TYR A 31 0.13 -8.00 5.89
CA TYR A 31 1.57 -7.82 5.80
C TYR A 31 2.12 -6.98 6.95
N SER A 32 3.44 -7.00 7.12
CA SER A 32 4.12 -6.08 8.01
C SER A 32 4.38 -4.73 7.32
N LYS A 33 4.48 -3.64 8.10
CA LYS A 33 4.85 -2.31 7.57
C LYS A 33 6.20 -2.35 6.84
N SER A 34 7.16 -3.13 7.35
CA SER A 34 8.47 -3.31 6.73
C SER A 34 8.39 -4.01 5.36
N THR A 35 7.46 -4.96 5.19
CA THR A 35 7.19 -5.59 3.88
C THR A 35 6.65 -4.59 2.86
N LEU A 36 5.76 -3.68 3.28
CA LEU A 36 5.15 -2.71 2.37
C LEU A 36 6.04 -1.49 2.08
N ARG A 37 7.14 -1.28 2.80
CA ARG A 37 8.07 -0.16 2.53
C ARG A 37 8.55 -0.13 1.08
N SER A 38 8.88 -1.28 0.51
CA SER A 38 9.30 -1.37 -0.89
C SER A 38 8.17 -1.05 -1.88
N ASP A 39 6.91 -1.32 -1.52
CA ASP A 39 5.77 -0.97 -2.35
C ASP A 39 5.49 0.54 -2.34
N PHE A 40 5.71 1.21 -1.20
CA PHE A 40 5.50 2.65 -1.05
C PHE A 40 6.63 3.50 -1.62
N ASN A 41 7.83 2.95 -1.78
CA ASN A 41 9.03 3.69 -2.20
C ASN A 41 8.96 4.25 -3.64
N LEU A 42 8.03 3.75 -4.46
CA LEU A 42 7.76 4.20 -5.83
C LEU A 42 6.61 5.23 -5.92
N LEU A 43 5.92 5.49 -4.81
CA LEU A 43 4.77 6.40 -4.74
C LEU A 43 5.13 7.75 -4.07
N THR A 44 6.39 7.93 -3.68
CA THR A 44 6.95 9.16 -3.10
C THR A 44 7.97 9.74 -4.07
#